data_AF-A0A7J9WZ62-F1
#
_entry.id   AF-A0A7J9WZ62-F1
#
_cell.length_a   1.000
_cell.length_b   1.000
_cell.length_c   1.000
_cell.angle_alpha   90.00
_cell.angle_beta   90.00
_cell.angle_gamma   90.00
#
_symmetry.space_group_name_H-M   'P 1'
#
loop_
_entity.id
_entity.type
_entity.pdbx_description
1 polymer ?
#
loop_
_entity_poly.entity_id
_entity_poly.type
_entity_poly.pdbx_seq_one_letter_code
_entity_poly.pdbx_strand_id
1 'polypeptide(L)' 'MSPKDHDAELDGLLDQASYLLTTARTAGLEDPERLRTTLKRLRSVVGDADALASSVEAELRAED' A
#
# COMPACT_ATOMS: atom_id res chain seq x y z
N MET A 1 -11.35 -12.49 -9.16
CA MET A 1 -10.13 -12.05 -9.90
C MET A 1 -9.14 -13.22 -9.86
N SER A 2 -8.17 -13.36 -10.77
CA SER A 2 -7.27 -14.53 -10.65
C SER A 2 -6.27 -14.33 -9.51
N PRO A 3 -5.76 -15.38 -8.84
CA PRO A 3 -4.73 -15.25 -7.81
C PRO A 3 -3.51 -14.45 -8.29
N LYS A 4 -3.14 -14.59 -9.56
CA LYS A 4 -2.03 -13.83 -10.18
C LYS A 4 -2.31 -12.34 -10.30
N ASP A 5 -3.58 -11.96 -10.47
CA ASP A 5 -3.98 -10.56 -10.54
C ASP A 5 -3.89 -9.92 -9.14
N HIS A 6 -4.28 -10.65 -8.08
CA HIS A 6 -4.11 -10.21 -6.70
C HIS A 6 -2.62 -10.02 -6.34
N ASP A 7 -1.76 -10.97 -6.71
CA ASP A 7 -0.32 -10.88 -6.46
C ASP A 7 0.29 -9.65 -7.18
N ALA A 8 -0.08 -9.42 -8.44
CA ALA A 8 0.41 -8.27 -9.20
C ALA A 8 -0.09 -6.93 -8.62
N GLU A 9 -1.32 -6.88 -8.13
CA GLU A 9 -1.86 -5.70 -7.46
C GLU A 9 -1.15 -5.42 -6.13
N LEU A 10 -0.92 -6.48 -5.33
CA LEU A 10 -0.17 -6.39 -4.08
C LEU A 10 1.26 -5.90 -4.32
N ASP A 11 1.96 -6.46 -5.30
CA ASP A 11 3.32 -6.05 -5.67
C ASP A 11 3.36 -4.55 -6.03
N GLY A 12 2.39 -4.07 -6.81
CA GLY A 12 2.27 -2.65 -7.14
C GLY A 12 2.07 -1.74 -5.93
N LEU A 13 1.23 -2.16 -4.98
CA LEU A 13 1.00 -1.43 -3.72
C LEU A 13 2.27 -1.42 -2.84
N LEU A 14 2.99 -2.54 -2.77
CA LEU A 14 4.24 -2.66 -2.01
C LEU A 14 5.36 -1.80 -2.60
N ASP A 15 5.51 -1.77 -3.93
CA ASP A 15 6.45 -0.91 -4.63
C ASP A 15 6.14 0.57 -4.37
N GLN A 16 4.87 0.96 -4.43
CA GLN A 16 4.44 2.32 -4.14
C GLN A 16 4.71 2.70 -2.68
N ALA A 17 4.45 1.80 -1.73
CA ALA A 17 4.74 2.00 -0.31
C ALA A 17 6.25 2.19 -0.08
N SER A 18 7.09 1.36 -0.71
CA SER A 18 8.56 1.46 -0.65
C SER A 18 9.08 2.81 -1.17
N TYR A 19 8.54 3.28 -2.30
CA TYR A 19 8.87 4.59 -2.84
C TYR A 19 8.48 5.75 -1.90
N LEU A 20 7.28 5.68 -1.31
CA LEU A 20 6.79 6.71 -0.39
C LEU A 20 7.58 6.71 0.92
N LEU A 21 7.95 5.55 1.45
CA LEU A 21 8.84 5.44 2.62
C LEU A 21 10.19 6.09 2.35
N THR A 22 10.79 5.82 1.19
CA THR A 22 12.05 6.44 0.77
C THR A 22 11.89 7.96 0.65
N THR A 23 10.80 8.43 0.04
CA THR A 23 10.51 9.87 -0.11
C THR A 23 10.32 10.56 1.24
N ALA A 24 9.62 9.92 2.18
CA ALA A 24 9.42 10.45 3.54
C ALA A 24 10.75 10.55 4.29
N ARG A 25 11.59 9.51 4.19
CA ARG A 25 12.93 9.50 4.79
C ARG A 25 13.81 10.63 4.24
N THR A 26 13.79 10.84 2.92
CA THR A 26 14.56 11.92 2.27
C THR A 26 14.06 13.31 2.66
N ALA A 27 12.74 13.50 2.83
CA ALA A 27 12.20 14.78 3.29
C ALA A 27 12.61 15.10 4.74
N GLY A 28 12.55 14.09 5.62
CA GLY A 28 12.93 14.23 7.03
C GLY A 28 12.18 15.36 7.75
N LEU A 29 12.74 15.86 8.85
CA LEU A 29 12.19 17.02 9.56
C LEU A 29 12.61 18.36 8.92
N GLU A 30 13.46 18.32 7.91
CA GLU A 30 13.92 19.50 7.16
C GLU A 30 12.82 20.02 6.21
N ASP A 31 11.93 19.13 5.74
CA ASP A 31 10.74 19.46 4.96
C ASP A 31 9.48 18.78 5.56
N PRO A 32 8.93 19.35 6.65
CA PRO A 32 7.86 18.72 7.42
C PRO A 32 6.53 18.66 6.65
N GLU A 33 6.28 19.60 5.73
CA GLU A 33 5.07 19.59 4.91
C GLU A 33 5.08 18.44 3.91
N ARG A 34 6.21 18.25 3.21
CA ARG A 34 6.41 17.11 2.32
C ARG A 34 6.44 15.79 3.06
N LEU A 35 7.10 15.71 4.22
CA LEU A 35 7.06 14.53 5.09
C LEU A 35 5.62 14.17 5.44
N ARG A 36 4.83 15.13 5.96
CA ARG A 36 3.44 14.91 6.35
C ARG A 36 2.59 14.45 5.17
N THR A 37 2.75 15.07 4.01
CA THR A 37 2.00 14.70 2.79
C THR A 37 2.37 13.30 2.32
N THR A 38 3.65 12.95 2.33
CA THR A 38 4.14 11.62 1.94
C THR A 38 3.63 10.54 2.89
N LEU A 39 3.69 10.78 4.21
CA LEU A 39 3.16 9.84 5.21
C LEU A 39 1.65 9.63 5.09
N LYS A 40 0.88 10.67 4.77
CA LYS A 40 -0.57 10.53 4.50
C LYS A 40 -0.84 9.64 3.28
N ARG A 41 -0.06 9.80 2.21
CA ARG A 41 -0.16 8.95 1.02
C ARG A 41 0.22 7.51 1.33
N LEU A 42 1.31 7.30 2.06
CA LEU A 42 1.74 5.96 2.48
C LEU A 42 0.64 5.26 3.29
N ARG A 43 0.00 5.98 4.21
CA ARG A 43 -1.13 5.44 4.98
C ARG A 43 -2.29 5.01 4.07
N SER A 44 -2.56 5.74 2.99
CA SER A 44 -3.59 5.35 2.00
C SER A 44 -3.21 4.03 1.33
N VAL A 45 -1.98 3.92 0.81
CA VAL A 45 -1.49 2.71 0.13
C VAL A 45 -1.53 1.48 1.05
N VAL A 46 -1.18 1.65 2.33
CA VAL A 46 -1.29 0.57 3.33
C VAL A 46 -2.76 0.17 3.54
N GLY A 47 -3.68 1.13 3.55
CA GLY A 47 -5.12 0.85 3.63
C GLY A 47 -5.64 0.11 2.39
N ASP A 48 -5.15 0.46 1.20
CA ASP A 48 -5.51 -0.21 -0.04
C ASP A 48 -5.00 -1.67 -0.06
N ALA A 49 -3.78 -1.91 0.43
CA ALA A 49 -3.22 -3.26 0.58
C ALA A 49 -3.98 -4.12 1.60
N ASP A 50 -4.42 -3.53 2.71
CA ASP A 50 -5.26 -4.20 3.71
C ASP A 50 -6.65 -4.55 3.15
N ALA A 51 -7.23 -3.64 2.36
CA ALA A 51 -8.49 -3.89 1.67
C ALA A 51 -8.38 -5.02 0.65
N LEU A 52 -7.28 -5.07 -0.13
CA LEU A 52 -6.99 -6.17 -1.04
C LEU A 52 -6.84 -7.50 -0.30
N ALA A 53 -6.09 -7.53 0.79
CA ALA A 53 -5.94 -8.74 1.60
C ALA A 53 -7.29 -9.22 2.15
N SER A 54 -8.13 -8.29 2.62
CA SER A 54 -9.47 -8.56 3.13
C SER A 54 -10.41 -9.08 2.03
N SER A 55 -10.32 -8.53 0.81
CA SER A 55 -11.15 -9.01 -0.31
C SER A 55 -10.76 -10.42 -0.73
N VAL A 56 -9.45 -10.71 -0.83
CA VAL A 56 -8.96 -12.06 -1.13
C VAL A 56 -9.40 -13.06 -0.07
N GLU A 57 -9.30 -12.70 1.21
CA GLU A 57 -9.77 -13.56 2.31
C GLU A 57 -11.28 -13.84 2.22
N ALA A 58 -12.08 -12.85 1.84
CA ALA A 58 -13.52 -13.02 1.64
C ALA A 58 -13.84 -13.92 0.43
N GLU A 59 -13.09 -13.79 -0.67
CA GLU A 59 -13.24 -14.67 -1.84
C GLU A 59 -12.91 -16.12 -1.48
N LEU A 60 -11.79 -16.38 -0.81
CA LEU A 60 -11.38 -17.73 -0.40
C LEU A 60 -12.42 -18.40 0.50
N ARG A 61 -13.00 -17.67 1.46
CA ARG A 61 -14.06 -18.21 2.34
C ARG A 61 -15.37 -18.51 1.63
N ALA A 62 -15.65 -17.88 0.48
CA ALA A 62 -16.87 -18.11 -0.28
C ALA A 62 -16.75 -19.34 -1.20
N GLU A 63 -15.53 -19.82 -1.44
CA GLU A 63 -15.22 -21.00 -2.26
C GLU A 63 -15.18 -22.31 -1.43
N ASP A 64 -15.13 -22.21 -0.09
CA ASP A 64 -15.23 -23.31 0.89
C ASP A 64 -16.70 -23.72 1.19
#